data_AF-A0A918II50-F1
#
_entry.id   AF-A0A918II50-F1
#
_cell.length_a   1.000
_cell.length_b   1.000
_cell.length_c   1.000
_cell.angle_alpha   90.00
_cell.angle_beta   90.00
_cell.angle_gamma   90.00
#
_symmetry.space_group_name_H-M   'P 1'
#
loop_
_entity.id
_entity.type
_entity.pdbx_description
1 polymer ?
#
loop_
_entity_poly.entity_id
_entity_poly.type
_entity_poly.pdbx_seq_one_letter_code
_entity_poly.pdbx_strand_id
1 'polypeptide(L)'
;MSIWPSIVAVLGTLAGALTAGLLQHRSARTARAEQRADSHRQDQLGAVTDFAAALDAHRSAMFHRERLALAEAGSEHQLEAQTRSHDTRTAITAPHLRLQVLVPELAGPAQQAADATYALRKATGRTELDARRHAAKEASEAFIAAAAALLSPHNR
;
A
#
# COMPACT_ATOMS: atom_id res chain seq x y z
N MET A 1 -7.94 -57.98 43.66
CA MET A 1 -8.38 -56.65 43.13
C MET A 1 -7.97 -56.56 41.68
N SER A 2 -8.91 -56.42 40.74
CA SER A 2 -8.60 -56.38 39.31
C SER A 2 -8.09 -55.00 38.91
N ILE A 3 -6.80 -54.91 38.57
CA ILE A 3 -6.10 -53.67 38.16
C ILE A 3 -6.41 -53.25 36.71
N TRP A 4 -7.12 -54.10 35.97
CA TRP A 4 -7.43 -53.94 34.56
C TRP A 4 -8.25 -52.68 34.21
N PRO A 5 -9.32 -52.32 34.95
CA PRO A 5 -10.14 -51.14 34.63
C PRO A 5 -9.36 -49.83 34.75
N SER A 6 -8.44 -49.76 35.72
CA SER A 6 -7.60 -48.58 35.96
C SER A 6 -6.62 -48.34 34.82
N ILE A 7 -6.03 -49.40 34.25
CA ILE A 7 -5.11 -49.31 33.12
C ILE A 7 -5.84 -48.76 31.89
N VAL A 8 -7.04 -49.28 31.60
CA VAL A 8 -7.86 -48.82 30.47
C VAL A 8 -8.24 -47.35 30.62
N ALA A 9 -8.61 -46.90 31.83
CA ALA A 9 -8.94 -45.51 32.08
C ALA A 9 -7.75 -44.55 31.84
N VAL A 10 -6.55 -44.92 32.29
CA VAL A 10 -5.33 -44.13 32.09
C VAL A 10 -4.97 -44.07 30.61
N LEU A 11 -5.04 -45.19 29.89
CA LEU A 11 -4.79 -45.23 28.44
C LEU A 11 -5.81 -44.40 27.67
N GLY A 12 -7.09 -44.44 28.03
CA GLY A 12 -8.13 -43.60 27.43
C GLY A 12 -7.87 -42.11 27.63
N THR A 13 -7.42 -41.72 28.82
CA THR A 13 -7.08 -40.33 29.14
C THR A 13 -5.84 -39.87 28.36
N LEU A 14 -4.79 -40.69 28.31
CA LEU A 14 -3.58 -40.40 27.54
C LEU A 14 -3.86 -40.30 26.04
N ALA A 15 -4.64 -41.23 25.48
CA ALA A 15 -5.05 -41.20 24.09
C ALA A 15 -5.89 -39.94 23.77
N GLY A 16 -6.83 -39.59 24.65
CA GLY A 16 -7.63 -38.37 24.53
C GLY A 16 -6.78 -37.10 24.57
N ALA A 17 -5.85 -36.99 25.53
CA ALA A 17 -4.95 -35.86 25.68
C ALA A 17 -4.00 -35.70 24.48
N LEU A 18 -3.44 -36.80 23.97
CA LEU A 18 -2.59 -36.79 22.78
C LEU A 18 -3.36 -36.37 21.52
N THR A 19 -4.57 -36.90 21.34
CA THR A 19 -5.41 -36.56 20.19
C THR A 19 -5.82 -35.08 20.23
N ALA A 20 -6.26 -34.58 21.39
CA ALA A 20 -6.57 -33.18 21.59
C ALA A 20 -5.35 -32.27 21.35
N GLY A 21 -4.18 -32.64 21.87
CA GLY A 21 -2.93 -31.90 21.66
C GLY A 21 -2.52 -31.82 20.19
N LEU A 22 -2.68 -32.91 19.42
CA LEU A 22 -2.38 -32.93 17.99
C LEU A 22 -3.36 -32.06 17.17
N LEU A 23 -4.65 -32.14 17.49
CA LEU A 23 -5.67 -31.28 16.84
C LEU A 23 -5.41 -29.80 17.17
N GLN A 24 -5.10 -29.49 18.43
CA GLN A 24 -4.84 -28.13 18.88
C GLN A 24 -3.54 -27.57 18.31
N HIS A 25 -2.52 -28.41 18.14
CA HIS A 25 -1.30 -28.02 17.45
C HIS A 25 -1.55 -27.74 15.96
N ARG A 26 -2.35 -28.57 15.29
CA ARG A 26 -2.73 -28.33 13.88
C ARG A 26 -3.58 -27.07 13.73
N SER A 27 -4.60 -26.88 14.55
CA SER A 27 -5.44 -25.67 14.50
C SER A 27 -4.63 -24.41 14.79
N ALA A 28 -3.73 -24.43 15.78
CA ALA A 28 -2.83 -23.32 16.07
C ALA A 28 -1.89 -23.02 14.89
N ARG A 29 -1.42 -24.03 14.17
CA ARG A 29 -0.60 -23.83 12.97
C ARG A 29 -1.39 -23.23 11.82
N THR A 30 -2.60 -23.70 11.56
CA THR A 30 -3.48 -23.15 10.52
C THR A 30 -3.84 -21.70 10.82
N ALA A 31 -4.27 -21.41 12.05
CA ALA A 31 -4.59 -20.05 12.49
C ALA A 31 -3.40 -19.08 12.36
N ARG A 32 -2.18 -19.51 12.71
CA ARG A 32 -0.96 -18.71 12.52
C ARG A 32 -0.60 -18.49 11.05
N ALA A 33 -0.96 -19.41 10.16
CA ALA A 33 -0.73 -19.24 8.73
C ALA A 33 -1.74 -18.24 8.13
N GLU A 34 -3.02 -18.38 8.49
CA GLU A 34 -4.08 -17.45 8.10
C GLU A 34 -3.79 -16.03 8.58
N GLN A 35 -3.44 -15.87 9.87
CA GLN A 35 -3.09 -14.57 10.44
C GLN A 35 -1.92 -13.92 9.70
N ARG A 36 -0.87 -14.68 9.36
CA ARG A 36 0.26 -14.15 8.58
C ARG A 36 -0.15 -13.73 7.16
N ALA A 37 -1.04 -14.50 6.52
CA ALA A 37 -1.57 -14.16 5.20
C ALA A 37 -2.48 -12.93 5.23
N ASP A 38 -3.27 -12.74 6.29
CA ASP A 38 -4.07 -11.52 6.51
C ASP A 38 -3.18 -10.31 6.77
N SER A 39 -2.21 -10.40 7.67
CA SER A 39 -1.27 -9.30 7.95
C SER A 39 -0.49 -8.89 6.70
N HIS A 40 0.00 -9.86 5.92
CA HIS A 40 0.70 -9.56 4.67
C HIS A 40 -0.21 -8.81 3.67
N ARG A 41 -1.47 -9.23 3.52
CA ARG A 41 -2.43 -8.53 2.65
C ARG A 41 -2.70 -7.11 3.12
N GLN A 42 -2.84 -6.91 4.43
CA GLN A 42 -3.03 -5.57 5.02
C GLN A 42 -1.80 -4.69 4.79
N ASP A 43 -0.58 -5.23 4.92
CA ASP A 43 0.66 -4.51 4.66
C ASP A 43 0.79 -4.08 3.19
N GLN A 44 0.41 -4.96 2.26
CA GLN A 44 0.37 -4.64 0.83
C GLN A 44 -0.66 -3.55 0.51
N LEU A 45 -1.87 -3.66 1.06
CA LEU A 45 -2.92 -2.66 0.89
C LEU A 45 -2.48 -1.30 1.47
N GLY A 46 -1.87 -1.31 2.65
CA GLY A 46 -1.31 -0.11 3.29
C GLY A 46 -0.23 0.55 2.44
N ALA A 47 0.71 -0.22 1.89
CA ALA A 47 1.74 0.33 1.01
C ALA A 47 1.16 0.99 -0.25
N VAL A 48 0.14 0.38 -0.87
CA VAL A 48 -0.57 0.96 -2.01
C VAL A 48 -1.27 2.26 -1.64
N THR A 49 -2.01 2.29 -0.52
CA THR A 49 -2.76 3.48 -0.10
C THR A 49 -1.85 4.61 0.34
N ASP A 50 -0.76 4.30 1.05
CA ASP A 50 0.22 5.29 1.51
C ASP A 50 0.91 5.96 0.31
N PHE A 51 1.28 5.18 -0.71
CA PHE A 51 1.89 5.70 -1.92
C PHE A 51 0.91 6.53 -2.76
N ALA A 52 -0.32 6.04 -2.94
CA ALA A 52 -1.36 6.79 -3.65
C ALA A 52 -1.66 8.14 -2.97
N ALA A 53 -1.74 8.16 -1.64
CA ALA A 53 -1.95 9.39 -0.87
C ALA A 53 -0.78 10.37 -1.02
N ALA A 54 0.46 9.88 -0.97
CA ALA A 54 1.65 10.70 -1.16
C ALA A 54 1.71 11.32 -2.57
N LEU A 55 1.34 10.54 -3.61
CA LEU A 55 1.23 11.05 -4.98
C LEU A 55 0.15 12.12 -5.11
N ASP A 56 -1.04 11.91 -4.53
CA ASP A 56 -2.12 12.90 -4.59
C ASP A 56 -1.75 14.22 -3.90
N ALA A 57 -1.12 14.13 -2.73
CA ALA A 57 -0.62 15.29 -2.00
C ALA A 57 0.43 16.05 -2.83
N HIS A 58 1.38 15.34 -3.44
CA HIS A 58 2.40 15.97 -4.27
C HIS A 58 1.83 16.58 -5.56
N ARG A 59 0.91 15.88 -6.25
CA ARG A 59 0.20 16.38 -7.44
C ARG A 59 -0.54 17.68 -7.12
N SER A 60 -1.21 17.73 -5.98
CA SER A 60 -1.95 18.91 -5.53
C SER A 60 -1.01 20.09 -5.19
N ALA A 61 0.11 19.82 -4.50
CA ALA A 61 1.13 20.83 -4.22
C ALA A 61 1.78 21.37 -5.50
N MET A 62 2.13 20.48 -6.44
CA MET A 62 2.70 20.85 -7.74
C MET A 62 1.73 21.68 -8.59
N PHE A 63 0.47 21.26 -8.70
CA PHE A 63 -0.53 22.03 -9.44
C PHE A 63 -0.72 23.44 -8.84
N HIS A 64 -0.78 23.53 -7.51
CA HIS A 64 -0.90 24.82 -6.84
C HIS A 64 0.30 25.74 -7.12
N ARG A 65 1.52 25.19 -7.01
CA ARG A 65 2.76 25.90 -7.31
C ARG A 65 2.79 26.43 -8.74
N GLU A 66 2.52 25.58 -9.73
CA GLU A 66 2.56 25.99 -11.15
C GLU A 66 1.44 26.98 -11.47
N ARG A 67 0.26 26.85 -10.83
CA ARG A 67 -0.80 27.84 -10.94
C ARG A 67 -0.39 29.22 -10.42
N LEU A 68 0.33 29.29 -9.30
CA LEU A 68 0.84 30.55 -8.75
C LEU A 68 1.92 31.16 -9.64
N ALA A 69 2.79 30.34 -10.22
CA ALA A 69 3.80 30.79 -11.19
C ALA A 69 3.15 31.41 -12.44
N LEU A 70 2.12 30.77 -13.00
CA LEU A 70 1.37 31.29 -14.14
C LEU A 70 0.53 32.55 -13.83
N ALA A 71 0.18 32.76 -12.56
CA ALA A 71 -0.57 33.93 -12.11
C ALA A 71 0.34 35.08 -11.65
N GLU A 72 1.67 34.94 -11.80
CA GLU A 72 2.67 35.90 -11.33
C GLU A 72 2.46 36.32 -9.86
N ALA A 73 2.07 35.35 -9.02
CA ALA A 73 1.79 35.60 -7.61
C ALA A 73 3.04 36.12 -6.88
N GLY A 74 2.85 36.88 -5.79
CA GLY A 74 3.94 37.46 -5.00
C GLY A 74 4.95 36.42 -4.48
N SER A 75 6.18 36.88 -4.23
CA SER A 75 7.32 36.03 -3.87
C SER A 75 7.11 35.15 -2.63
N GLU A 76 6.32 35.63 -1.65
CA GLU A 76 5.99 34.87 -0.44
C GLU A 76 5.16 33.63 -0.76
N HIS A 77 4.08 33.77 -1.53
CA HIS A 77 3.24 32.65 -1.96
C HIS A 77 4.01 31.65 -2.83
N GLN A 78 4.95 32.14 -3.66
CA GLN A 78 5.81 31.27 -4.46
C GLN A 78 6.76 30.45 -3.57
N LEU A 79 7.35 31.07 -2.54
CA LEU A 79 8.24 30.39 -1.60
C LEU A 79 7.50 29.32 -0.79
N GLU A 80 6.32 29.63 -0.27
CA GLU A 80 5.47 28.65 0.45
C GLU A 80 5.12 27.45 -0.43
N ALA A 81 4.72 27.70 -1.68
CA ALA A 81 4.40 26.63 -2.63
C ALA A 81 5.63 25.81 -3.02
N GLN A 82 6.81 26.44 -3.08
CA GLN A 82 8.06 25.75 -3.30
C GLN A 82 8.39 24.82 -2.13
N THR A 83 8.35 25.31 -0.89
CA THR A 83 8.58 24.50 0.32
C THR A 83 7.62 23.31 0.37
N ARG A 84 6.31 23.55 0.20
CA ARG A 84 5.30 22.48 0.18
C ARG A 84 5.57 21.44 -0.91
N SER A 85 6.03 21.87 -2.09
CA SER A 85 6.38 20.93 -3.17
C SER A 85 7.61 20.08 -2.84
N HIS A 86 8.56 20.61 -2.07
CA HIS A 86 9.72 19.86 -1.59
C HIS A 86 9.35 18.85 -0.50
N ASP A 87 8.54 19.26 0.47
CA ASP A 87 8.09 18.40 1.56
C ASP A 87 7.30 17.20 1.03
N THR A 88 6.33 17.47 0.16
CA THR A 88 5.51 16.41 -0.46
C THR A 88 6.32 15.50 -1.37
N ARG A 89 7.34 16.02 -2.08
CA ARG A 89 8.24 15.18 -2.89
C ARG A 89 9.03 14.22 -2.01
N THR A 90 9.59 14.71 -0.91
CA THR A 90 10.34 13.89 0.04
C THR A 90 9.46 12.80 0.64
N ALA A 91 8.20 13.14 0.97
CA ALA A 91 7.22 12.22 1.53
C ALA A 91 6.84 11.04 0.62
N ILE A 92 7.07 11.12 -0.70
CA ILE A 92 6.83 10.00 -1.63
C ILE A 92 7.83 8.85 -1.42
N THR A 93 9.06 9.15 -0.99
CA THR A 93 10.17 8.19 -1.05
C THR A 93 9.91 6.94 -0.21
N ALA A 94 9.54 7.11 1.06
CA ALA A 94 9.31 5.99 1.98
C ALA A 94 8.16 5.07 1.52
N PRO A 95 6.95 5.57 1.18
CA PRO A 95 5.88 4.70 0.72
C PRO A 95 6.19 4.06 -0.65
N HIS A 96 6.91 4.75 -1.55
CA HIS A 96 7.33 4.16 -2.82
C HIS A 96 8.28 2.96 -2.60
N LEU A 97 9.28 3.11 -1.73
CA LEU A 97 10.20 2.02 -1.38
C LEU A 97 9.46 0.85 -0.73
N ARG A 98 8.56 1.13 0.23
CA ARG A 98 7.73 0.11 0.88
C ARG A 98 6.89 -0.66 -0.14
N LEU A 99 6.28 0.05 -1.09
CA LEU A 99 5.50 -0.55 -2.18
C LEU A 99 6.36 -1.47 -3.05
N GLN A 100 7.55 -1.01 -3.47
CA GLN A 100 8.45 -1.82 -4.29
C GLN A 100 8.92 -3.10 -3.59
N VAL A 101 9.08 -3.05 -2.26
CA VAL A 101 9.48 -4.22 -1.45
C VAL A 101 8.33 -5.20 -1.27
N LEU A 102 7.11 -4.71 -1.01
CA LEU A 102 5.96 -5.57 -0.66
C LEU A 102 5.15 -6.04 -1.88
N VAL A 103 5.19 -5.27 -2.97
CA VAL A 103 4.37 -5.50 -4.19
C VAL A 103 5.18 -5.11 -5.44
N PRO A 104 6.30 -5.80 -5.75
CA PRO A 104 7.17 -5.46 -6.87
C PRO A 104 6.45 -5.50 -8.23
N GLU A 105 5.35 -6.25 -8.36
CA GLU A 105 4.51 -6.31 -9.55
C GLU A 105 3.90 -4.95 -9.93
N LEU A 106 3.76 -4.04 -8.95
CA LEU A 106 3.24 -2.69 -9.16
C LEU A 106 4.32 -1.65 -9.47
N ALA A 107 5.61 -2.03 -9.54
CA ALA A 107 6.70 -1.08 -9.75
C ALA A 107 6.55 -0.27 -11.05
N GLY A 108 6.11 -0.91 -12.13
CA GLY A 108 5.87 -0.23 -13.42
C GLY A 108 4.76 0.82 -13.33
N PRO A 109 3.51 0.42 -12.99
CA PRO A 109 2.41 1.37 -12.81
C PRO A 109 2.70 2.48 -11.78
N ALA A 110 3.37 2.15 -10.67
CA ALA A 110 3.76 3.12 -9.65
C ALA A 110 4.73 4.17 -10.18
N GLN A 111 5.74 3.73 -10.94
CA GLN A 111 6.71 4.63 -11.56
C GLN A 111 6.04 5.55 -12.59
N GLN A 112 5.13 5.02 -13.42
CA GLN A 112 4.37 5.82 -14.38
C GLN A 112 3.52 6.91 -13.70
N ALA A 113 2.86 6.59 -12.59
CA ALA A 113 2.09 7.55 -11.82
C ALA A 113 2.97 8.65 -11.19
N ALA A 114 4.15 8.26 -10.67
CA ALA A 114 5.13 9.22 -10.15
C ALA A 114 5.67 10.15 -11.25
N ASP A 115 6.06 9.60 -12.39
CA ASP A 115 6.60 10.36 -13.52
C ASP A 115 5.57 11.33 -14.09
N ALA A 116 4.32 10.90 -14.25
CA ALA A 116 3.23 11.79 -14.68
C ALA A 116 2.99 12.91 -13.67
N THR A 117 3.11 12.63 -12.37
CA THR A 117 3.01 13.66 -11.30
C THR A 117 4.17 14.66 -11.37
N TYR A 118 5.40 14.20 -11.60
CA TYR A 118 6.57 15.07 -11.75
C TYR A 118 6.53 15.91 -13.04
N ALA A 119 5.87 15.40 -14.08
CA ALA A 119 5.69 16.10 -15.34
C ALA A 119 4.83 17.37 -15.23
N LEU A 120 4.09 17.59 -14.13
CA LEU A 120 3.35 18.84 -13.91
C LEU A 120 4.28 20.07 -13.88
N ARG A 121 5.55 19.90 -13.51
CA ARG A 121 6.51 20.98 -13.32
C ARG A 121 6.81 21.73 -14.63
N LYS A 122 6.98 23.06 -14.55
CA LYS A 122 7.32 23.92 -15.70
C LYS A 122 6.27 23.83 -16.82
N ALA A 123 4.99 23.87 -16.47
CA ALA A 123 3.95 24.04 -17.49
C ALA A 123 4.03 25.47 -18.05
N THR A 124 3.98 25.62 -19.38
CA THR A 124 4.12 26.93 -20.05
C THR A 124 2.80 27.70 -20.11
N GLY A 125 1.69 27.09 -19.72
CA GLY A 125 0.38 27.72 -19.73
C GLY A 125 -0.69 26.91 -18.99
N ARG A 126 -1.87 27.52 -18.79
CA ARG A 126 -3.00 26.91 -18.06
C ARG A 126 -3.46 25.62 -18.73
N THR A 127 -3.66 25.64 -20.05
CA THR A 127 -4.13 24.47 -20.82
C THR A 127 -3.19 23.28 -20.69
N GLU A 128 -1.86 23.53 -20.77
CA GLU A 128 -0.87 22.47 -20.60
C GLU A 128 -0.85 21.95 -19.15
N LEU A 129 -0.95 22.83 -18.16
CA LEU A 129 -1.00 22.44 -16.75
C LEU A 129 -2.22 21.55 -16.46
N ASP A 130 -3.38 21.89 -17.01
CA ASP A 130 -4.60 21.11 -16.83
C ASP A 130 -4.51 19.75 -17.56
N ALA A 131 -3.93 19.71 -18.76
CA ALA A 131 -3.68 18.46 -19.49
C ALA A 131 -2.71 17.53 -18.74
N ARG A 132 -1.59 18.07 -18.24
CA ARG A 132 -0.62 17.31 -17.43
C ARG A 132 -1.24 16.82 -16.12
N ARG A 133 -2.08 17.64 -15.48
CA ARG A 133 -2.85 17.22 -14.29
C ARG A 133 -3.79 16.05 -14.60
N HIS A 134 -4.45 16.07 -15.75
CA HIS A 134 -5.32 14.99 -16.19
C HIS A 134 -4.54 13.69 -16.40
N ALA A 135 -3.44 13.76 -17.16
CA ALA A 135 -2.56 12.61 -17.38
C ALA A 135 -2.01 12.02 -16.06
N ALA A 136 -1.63 12.86 -15.10
CA ALA A 136 -1.21 12.38 -13.77
C ALA A 136 -2.34 11.68 -13.00
N LYS A 137 -3.58 12.14 -13.16
CA LYS A 137 -4.75 11.50 -12.54
C LYS A 137 -5.03 10.14 -13.19
N GLU A 138 -5.02 10.07 -14.51
CA GLU A 138 -5.19 8.81 -15.26
C GLU A 138 -4.12 7.78 -14.90
N ALA A 139 -2.85 8.19 -14.78
CA ALA A 139 -1.77 7.30 -14.38
C ALA A 139 -1.94 6.78 -12.95
N SER A 140 -2.38 7.62 -12.01
CA SER A 140 -2.73 7.18 -10.65
C SER A 140 -3.92 6.23 -10.62
N GLU A 141 -4.95 6.46 -11.45
CA GLU A 141 -6.10 5.55 -11.59
C GLU A 141 -5.68 4.20 -12.17
N ALA A 142 -4.78 4.19 -13.17
CA ALA A 142 -4.22 2.97 -13.73
C ALA A 142 -3.39 2.19 -12.70
N PHE A 143 -2.60 2.88 -11.86
CA PHE A 143 -1.92 2.27 -10.72
C PHE A 143 -2.89 1.63 -9.73
N ILE A 144 -3.95 2.33 -9.34
CA ILE A 144 -4.98 1.81 -8.41
C ILE A 144 -5.71 0.62 -9.03
N ALA A 145 -6.03 0.67 -10.34
CA ALA A 145 -6.67 -0.42 -11.05
C ALA A 145 -5.78 -1.67 -11.10
N ALA A 146 -4.47 -1.51 -11.36
CA ALA A 146 -3.51 -2.61 -11.30
C ALA A 146 -3.41 -3.20 -9.88
N ALA A 147 -3.37 -2.35 -8.85
CA ALA A 147 -3.37 -2.80 -7.46
C ALA A 147 -4.65 -3.55 -7.10
N ALA A 148 -5.81 -3.05 -7.52
CA ALA A 148 -7.10 -3.70 -7.31
C ALA A 148 -7.16 -5.08 -8.00
N ALA A 149 -6.68 -5.19 -9.24
CA ALA A 149 -6.63 -6.47 -9.95
C ALA A 149 -5.71 -7.49 -9.26
N LEU A 150 -4.58 -7.04 -8.72
CA LEU A 150 -3.58 -7.88 -8.05
C LEU A 150 -4.01 -8.33 -6.66
N LEU A 151 -4.61 -7.43 -5.87
CA LEU A 151 -5.00 -7.69 -4.48
C LEU A 151 -6.43 -8.24 -4.34
N SER A 152 -7.18 -8.31 -5.45
CA SER A 152 -8.53 -8.87 -5.45
C SER A 152 -8.52 -10.35 -5.02
N PRO A 153 -9.38 -10.76 -4.08
CA PRO A 153 -9.40 -12.12 -3.53
C PRO A 153 -9.77 -13.22 -4.54
N HIS A 154 -10.27 -12.86 -5.73
CA HIS A 154 -10.73 -13.79 -6.76
C HIS A 154 -9.69 -14.14 -7.85
N ASN A 155 -8.49 -13.55 -7.79
CA ASN A 155 -7.45 -13.70 -8.82
C ASN A 155 -6.32 -14.67 -8.43
N ARG A 156 -6.55 -15.59 -7.48
CA ARG A 156 -5.61 -16.66 -7.10
C ARG A 156 -6.25 -18.04 -7.18
#